data_AF-A0A0F4YX48-F1
#
_entry.id   AF-A0A0F4YX48-F1
#
_cell.length_a   1.000
_cell.length_b   1.000
_cell.length_c   1.000
_cell.angle_alpha   90.00
_cell.angle_beta   90.00
_cell.angle_gamma   90.00
#
_symmetry.space_group_name_H-M   'P 1'
#
loop_
_entity.id
_entity.type
_entity.pdbx_description
1 polymer ?
#
loop_
_entity_poly.entity_id
_entity_poly.type
_entity_poly.pdbx_seq_one_letter_code
_entity_poly.pdbx_strand_id
1 'polypeptide(L)'
;MADPAFNKERHIKYFLRCLKTVLPHQYTTGDSNRVLLAFFTVAGLDLLGALQSNTTPEERQGYIDWLYHCQVPSGGFRGFTGTRFGDERRTRENEAWDPANVPATFFALETLLILGDDLSRVKRKECLQWLPKLQRADGSFGEILGVNEEIEGGRDLRFCCCAAGIRYLLRGKHDDDLGDVKDIDVEKLISFIESCQTYDGGMAEAPFCEAHAGLTYCAVGALSFLRQTSDAIRRVNLLSPDTREFASLLQWLVSRQTTELEEEEEEEDDNNNKDEDKDNAKPDSVQHVEDGVRAPSLNDVIHALPDLSPPTESSLTWAGFNGRSNKIADTCYCFWATGALAMLDRLSLIDASGNRLYLLQKTQHLIGGFGKGVGELPDLLHSYLGLVSLALLNEPGLESADPTLCAPSRILDRVKSLPWWREDAHATPVAVHQREK
;
A
#
# COMPACT_ATOMS: atom_id res chain seq x y z
N MET A 1 -34.76 -3.14 1.75
CA MET A 1 -33.60 -3.25 2.68
C MET A 1 -33.09 -1.84 2.95
N ALA A 2 -32.64 -1.55 4.16
CA ALA A 2 -32.03 -0.24 4.46
C ALA A 2 -30.73 -0.09 3.64
N ASP A 3 -30.45 1.12 3.13
CA ASP A 3 -29.16 1.44 2.49
C ASP A 3 -28.02 1.15 3.48
N PRO A 4 -26.97 0.41 3.10
CA PRO A 4 -25.84 0.15 3.98
C PRO A 4 -25.24 1.44 4.54
N ALA A 5 -25.13 1.48 5.87
CA ALA A 5 -24.63 2.64 6.59
C ALA A 5 -23.11 2.52 6.83
N PHE A 6 -22.36 3.54 6.46
CA PHE A 6 -20.99 3.73 6.89
C PHE A 6 -20.95 4.12 8.37
N ASN A 7 -20.34 3.28 9.22
CA ASN A 7 -20.37 3.48 10.67
C ASN A 7 -19.16 4.30 11.16
N LYS A 8 -19.14 5.59 10.82
CA LYS A 8 -18.04 6.52 11.13
C LYS A 8 -17.61 6.47 12.60
N GLU A 9 -18.55 6.46 13.54
CA GLU A 9 -18.25 6.48 14.97
C GLU A 9 -17.52 5.21 15.45
N ARG A 10 -17.86 4.04 14.89
CA ARG A 10 -17.18 2.78 15.20
C ARG A 10 -15.75 2.80 14.65
N HIS A 11 -15.54 3.28 13.42
CA HIS A 11 -14.21 3.45 12.85
C HIS A 11 -13.33 4.38 13.69
N ILE A 12 -13.87 5.52 14.14
CA ILE A 12 -13.16 6.43 15.05
C ILE A 12 -12.74 5.71 16.34
N LYS A 13 -13.66 4.96 16.97
CA LYS A 13 -13.35 4.19 18.19
C LYS A 13 -12.28 3.14 17.95
N TYR A 14 -12.30 2.45 16.82
CA TYR A 14 -11.30 1.46 16.43
C TYR A 14 -9.90 2.09 16.33
N PHE A 15 -9.74 3.15 15.53
CA PHE A 15 -8.43 3.79 15.37
C PHE A 15 -7.94 4.49 16.64
N LEU A 16 -8.85 5.08 17.44
CA LEU A 16 -8.47 5.65 18.74
C LEU A 16 -7.99 4.58 19.72
N ARG A 17 -8.60 3.40 19.73
CA ARG A 17 -8.09 2.27 20.51
C ARG A 17 -6.66 1.93 20.05
N CYS A 18 -6.43 1.80 18.75
CA CYS A 18 -5.10 1.50 18.21
C CYS A 18 -4.06 2.58 18.54
N LEU A 19 -4.46 3.87 18.54
CA LEU A 19 -3.56 4.99 18.85
C LEU A 19 -3.26 5.14 20.35
N LYS A 20 -4.28 5.02 21.20
CA LYS A 20 -4.21 5.39 22.64
C LYS A 20 -3.87 4.22 23.55
N THR A 21 -3.91 3.00 23.04
CA THR A 21 -3.66 1.78 23.81
C THR A 21 -2.62 0.91 23.13
N VAL A 22 -2.45 -0.33 23.62
CA VAL A 22 -1.56 -1.31 23.00
C VAL A 22 -2.26 -2.00 21.82
N LEU A 23 -1.50 -2.27 20.77
CA LEU A 23 -1.98 -3.07 19.66
C LEU A 23 -2.22 -4.53 20.11
N PRO A 24 -3.17 -5.25 19.48
CA PRO A 24 -3.36 -6.68 19.71
C PRO A 24 -2.06 -7.49 19.52
N HIS A 25 -1.94 -8.64 20.20
CA HIS A 25 -0.77 -9.51 20.09
C HIS A 25 -0.49 -10.01 18.67
N GLN A 26 -1.51 -10.05 17.79
CA GLN A 26 -1.36 -10.39 16.38
C GLN A 26 -0.42 -9.44 15.62
N TYR A 27 -0.19 -8.21 16.12
CA TYR A 27 0.76 -7.27 15.54
C TYR A 27 2.22 -7.52 15.96
N THR A 28 2.49 -8.52 16.81
CA THR A 28 3.87 -8.80 17.28
C THR A 28 4.81 -9.11 16.12
N THR A 29 4.34 -9.81 15.08
CA THR A 29 5.13 -10.10 13.86
C THR A 29 5.43 -8.84 13.04
N GLY A 30 4.72 -7.74 13.27
CA GLY A 30 4.90 -6.45 12.62
C GLY A 30 5.67 -5.42 13.47
N ASP A 31 6.36 -5.83 14.54
CA ASP A 31 7.08 -4.89 15.42
C ASP A 31 8.16 -4.09 14.68
N SER A 32 8.77 -4.67 13.65
CA SER A 32 9.73 -3.97 12.78
C SER A 32 9.09 -2.94 11.83
N ASN A 33 7.76 -2.94 11.72
CA ASN A 33 6.96 -2.09 10.83
C ASN A 33 6.11 -1.05 11.59
N ARG A 34 6.49 -0.69 12.82
CA ARG A 34 5.70 0.23 13.66
C ARG A 34 5.44 1.60 13.03
N VAL A 35 6.35 2.13 12.23
CA VAL A 35 6.13 3.38 11.48
C VAL A 35 4.97 3.24 10.48
N LEU A 36 4.86 2.11 9.79
CA LEU A 36 3.73 1.82 8.89
C LEU A 36 2.41 1.73 9.67
N LEU A 37 2.41 1.05 10.81
CA LEU A 37 1.22 0.93 11.67
C LEU A 37 0.79 2.29 12.24
N ALA A 38 1.77 3.14 12.60
CA ALA A 38 1.52 4.51 13.04
C ALA A 38 0.90 5.35 11.92
N PHE A 39 1.41 5.23 10.69
CA PHE A 39 0.83 5.88 9.51
C PHE A 39 -0.64 5.50 9.33
N PHE A 40 -0.98 4.21 9.23
CA PHE A 40 -2.37 3.77 9.05
C PHE A 40 -3.30 4.28 10.16
N THR A 41 -2.80 4.35 11.38
CA THR A 41 -3.57 4.82 12.53
C THR A 41 -3.84 6.32 12.49
N VAL A 42 -2.79 7.12 12.27
CA VAL A 42 -2.87 8.59 12.24
C VAL A 42 -3.62 9.06 11.00
N ALA A 43 -3.30 8.50 9.83
CA ALA A 43 -3.95 8.81 8.58
C ALA A 43 -5.43 8.40 8.57
N GLY A 44 -5.77 7.24 9.15
CA GLY A 44 -7.16 6.82 9.32
C GLY A 44 -7.99 7.79 10.15
N LEU A 45 -7.45 8.29 11.27
CA LEU A 45 -8.11 9.31 12.08
C LEU A 45 -8.24 10.66 11.37
N ASP A 46 -7.25 11.07 10.59
CA ASP A 46 -7.32 12.33 9.85
C ASP A 46 -8.32 12.24 8.69
N LEU A 47 -8.38 11.10 7.97
CA LEU A 47 -9.37 10.84 6.92
C LEU A 47 -10.81 10.78 7.46
N LEU A 48 -10.98 10.35 8.72
CA LEU A 48 -12.26 10.42 9.45
C LEU A 48 -12.58 11.84 9.97
N GLY A 49 -11.68 12.82 9.82
CA GLY A 49 -11.82 14.15 10.40
C GLY A 49 -11.79 14.17 11.93
N ALA A 50 -11.17 13.16 12.54
CA ALA A 50 -11.20 12.89 13.97
C ALA A 50 -9.85 13.06 14.68
N LEU A 51 -8.74 13.18 13.95
CA LEU A 51 -7.39 13.28 14.53
C LEU A 51 -7.27 14.49 15.47
N GLN A 52 -7.61 15.69 14.99
CA GLN A 52 -7.44 16.94 15.76
C GLN A 52 -8.40 17.03 16.95
N SER A 53 -9.63 16.55 16.81
CA SER A 53 -10.65 16.61 17.85
C SER A 53 -10.47 15.57 18.98
N ASN A 54 -9.68 14.52 18.73
CA ASN A 54 -9.44 13.43 19.69
C ASN A 54 -7.98 13.31 20.14
N THR A 55 -7.15 14.30 19.83
CA THR A 55 -5.77 14.39 20.33
C THR A 55 -5.47 15.81 20.80
N THR A 56 -4.58 15.95 21.78
CA THR A 56 -4.07 17.28 22.19
C THR A 56 -2.85 17.67 21.33
N PRO A 57 -2.50 18.97 21.27
CA PRO A 57 -1.26 19.40 20.64
C PRO A 57 -0.01 18.70 21.19
N GLU A 58 0.04 18.47 22.50
CA GLU A 58 1.15 17.80 23.18
C GLU A 58 1.28 16.33 22.77
N GLU A 59 0.15 15.63 22.64
CA GLU A 59 0.16 14.25 22.15
C GLU A 59 0.68 14.16 20.72
N ARG A 60 0.20 15.05 19.83
CA ARG A 60 0.68 15.11 18.45
C ARG A 60 2.16 15.45 18.36
N GLN A 61 2.64 16.37 19.21
CA GLN A 61 4.06 16.67 19.32
C GLN A 61 4.85 15.44 19.77
N GLY A 62 4.35 14.67 20.73
CA GLY A 62 4.96 13.40 21.14
C GLY A 62 5.03 12.37 20.01
N TYR A 63 4.01 12.30 19.14
CA TYR A 63 4.02 11.44 17.95
C TYR A 63 5.09 11.89 16.94
N ILE A 64 5.19 13.19 16.68
CA ILE A 64 6.24 13.81 15.84
C ILE A 64 7.63 13.48 16.41
N ASP A 65 7.83 13.63 17.71
CA ASP A 65 9.11 13.38 18.35
C ASP A 65 9.50 11.90 18.32
N TRP A 66 8.54 10.99 18.44
CA TRP A 66 8.79 9.57 18.24
C TRP A 66 9.21 9.25 16.80
N LEU A 67 8.58 9.84 15.78
CA LEU A 67 9.00 9.68 14.38
C LEU A 67 10.43 10.20 14.18
N TYR A 68 10.78 11.35 14.74
CA TYR A 68 12.15 11.85 14.69
C TYR A 68 13.14 10.98 15.48
N HIS A 69 12.68 10.25 16.49
CA HIS A 69 13.49 9.21 17.15
C HIS A 69 13.78 8.01 16.23
N CYS A 70 12.97 7.81 15.19
CA CYS A 70 13.22 6.86 14.11
C CYS A 70 14.11 7.41 12.98
N GLN A 71 14.48 8.70 12.99
CA GLN A 71 15.41 9.22 11.97
C GLN A 71 16.83 8.67 12.17
N VAL A 72 17.49 8.30 11.08
CA VAL A 72 18.87 7.81 11.07
C VAL A 72 19.82 8.96 10.73
N PRO A 73 20.97 9.13 11.43
CA PRO A 73 21.88 10.24 11.18
C PRO A 73 22.41 10.35 9.75
N SER A 74 22.54 9.22 9.06
CA SER A 74 23.01 9.09 7.67
C SER A 74 21.91 9.23 6.61
N GLY A 75 20.67 9.54 7.01
CA GLY A 75 19.52 9.70 6.11
C GLY A 75 18.50 8.57 6.23
N GLY A 76 17.23 8.91 6.03
CA GLY A 76 16.08 8.01 6.12
C GLY A 76 15.60 7.74 7.56
N PHE A 77 14.59 6.88 7.69
CA PHE A 77 13.99 6.48 8.96
C PHE A 77 13.99 4.95 9.11
N ARG A 78 14.20 4.47 10.33
CA ARG A 78 14.01 3.05 10.70
C ARG A 78 12.52 2.75 10.89
N GLY A 79 12.11 1.50 10.64
CA GLY A 79 10.71 1.06 10.80
C GLY A 79 10.23 1.00 12.26
N PHE A 80 11.16 0.94 13.20
CA PHE A 80 10.93 0.85 14.65
C PHE A 80 12.21 1.17 15.42
N THR A 81 12.11 1.45 16.71
CA THR A 81 13.25 1.92 17.52
C THR A 81 14.12 0.79 18.09
N GLY A 82 13.79 -0.48 17.85
CA GLY A 82 14.48 -1.63 18.45
C GLY A 82 15.91 -1.85 17.93
N THR A 83 16.22 -1.33 16.73
CA THR A 83 17.58 -1.37 16.15
C THR A 83 18.43 -0.17 16.54
N ARG A 84 17.90 0.81 17.27
CA ARG A 84 18.60 2.09 17.50
C ARG A 84 19.77 1.89 18.48
N PHE A 85 21.00 1.95 17.97
CA PHE A 85 22.20 1.96 18.82
C PHE A 85 22.41 3.29 19.56
N GLY A 86 21.86 4.37 19.04
CA GLY A 86 22.06 5.73 19.54
C GLY A 86 23.32 6.38 18.98
N ASP A 87 23.37 7.71 19.01
CA ASP A 87 24.34 8.49 18.24
C ASP A 87 25.80 8.25 18.69
N GLU A 88 26.01 7.88 19.94
CA GLU A 88 27.36 7.59 20.49
C GLU A 88 27.87 6.19 20.15
N ARG A 89 26.96 5.22 19.92
CA ARG A 89 27.33 3.80 19.71
C ARG A 89 27.18 3.35 18.27
N ARG A 90 26.47 4.12 17.43
CA ARG A 90 26.36 3.84 16.00
C ARG A 90 27.68 4.21 15.31
N THR A 91 28.38 3.21 14.83
CA THR A 91 29.65 3.36 14.10
C THR A 91 29.49 2.92 12.65
N ARG A 92 30.50 3.17 11.82
CA ARG A 92 30.49 2.71 10.42
C ARG A 92 30.48 1.18 10.30
N GLU A 93 31.06 0.49 11.28
CA GLU A 93 31.13 -0.97 11.31
C GLU A 93 29.79 -1.61 11.69
N ASN A 94 28.93 -0.89 12.42
CA ASN A 94 27.68 -1.45 12.95
C ASN A 94 26.41 -0.82 12.37
N GLU A 95 26.51 0.25 11.58
CA GLU A 95 25.34 0.95 11.07
C GLU A 95 24.41 0.10 10.21
N ALA A 96 24.91 -0.97 9.58
CA ALA A 96 24.12 -1.95 8.84
C ALA A 96 23.06 -2.66 9.71
N TRP A 97 23.25 -2.73 11.04
CA TRP A 97 22.27 -3.32 11.98
C TRP A 97 21.34 -2.26 12.61
N ASP A 98 21.55 -0.97 12.32
CA ASP A 98 20.59 0.13 12.55
C ASP A 98 20.29 0.87 11.23
N PRO A 99 19.74 0.17 10.21
CA PRO A 99 19.55 0.75 8.90
C PRO A 99 18.29 1.63 8.84
N ALA A 100 18.35 2.66 8.01
CA ALA A 100 17.14 3.27 7.48
C ALA A 100 16.46 2.33 6.50
N ASN A 101 15.14 2.40 6.40
CA ASN A 101 14.32 1.55 5.54
C ASN A 101 13.47 2.42 4.60
N VAL A 102 13.42 2.06 3.31
CA VAL A 102 12.74 2.84 2.27
C VAL A 102 11.24 3.02 2.58
N PRO A 103 10.43 1.95 2.74
CA PRO A 103 9.04 2.11 3.17
C PRO A 103 8.87 2.95 4.44
N ALA A 104 9.64 2.66 5.50
CA ALA A 104 9.55 3.41 6.76
C ALA A 104 9.84 4.91 6.58
N THR A 105 10.80 5.25 5.72
CA THR A 105 11.12 6.64 5.39
C THR A 105 9.95 7.32 4.70
N PHE A 106 9.33 6.67 3.72
CA PHE A 106 8.17 7.22 3.02
C PHE A 106 7.00 7.49 4.01
N PHE A 107 6.60 6.48 4.78
CA PHE A 107 5.48 6.61 5.71
C PHE A 107 5.77 7.54 6.90
N ALA A 108 7.03 7.66 7.35
CA ALA A 108 7.40 8.64 8.36
C ALA A 108 7.18 10.08 7.86
N LEU A 109 7.61 10.39 6.63
CA LEU A 109 7.44 11.70 6.03
C LEU A 109 5.97 12.06 5.86
N GLU A 110 5.15 11.12 5.39
CA GLU A 110 3.70 11.33 5.25
C GLU A 110 3.04 11.55 6.61
N THR A 111 3.39 10.74 7.61
CA THR A 111 2.82 10.88 8.96
C THR A 111 3.20 12.22 9.60
N LEU A 112 4.45 12.67 9.42
CA LEU A 112 4.91 13.99 9.86
C LEU A 112 4.07 15.10 9.23
N LEU A 113 3.83 15.04 7.91
CA LEU A 113 2.98 16.01 7.21
C LEU A 113 1.53 15.96 7.71
N ILE A 114 0.94 14.79 7.92
CA ILE A 114 -0.44 14.66 8.47
C ILE A 114 -0.53 15.30 9.86
N LEU A 115 0.48 15.09 10.71
CA LEU A 115 0.58 15.69 12.04
C LEU A 115 0.85 17.21 12.02
N GLY A 116 1.26 17.72 10.87
CA GLY A 116 1.45 19.14 10.58
C GLY A 116 2.85 19.67 10.81
N ASP A 117 3.84 18.78 10.82
CA ASP A 117 5.26 19.13 10.79
C ASP A 117 5.65 19.76 9.44
N ASP A 118 6.65 20.64 9.46
CA ASP A 118 7.15 21.37 8.28
C ASP A 118 8.37 20.70 7.64
N LEU A 119 8.76 19.52 8.13
CA LEU A 119 9.92 18.73 7.73
C LEU A 119 11.27 19.45 7.92
N SER A 120 11.33 20.57 8.64
CA SER A 120 12.57 21.33 8.88
C SER A 120 13.61 20.55 9.70
N ARG A 121 13.17 19.60 10.52
CA ARG A 121 14.02 18.69 11.31
C ARG A 121 14.45 17.44 10.53
N VAL A 122 13.89 17.22 9.33
CA VAL A 122 14.33 16.12 8.47
C VAL A 122 15.73 16.43 7.95
N LYS A 123 16.62 15.45 8.05
CA LYS A 123 17.96 15.42 7.45
C LYS A 123 17.84 15.25 5.93
N ARG A 124 17.21 16.24 5.30
CA ARG A 124 16.77 16.22 3.90
C ARG A 124 17.91 15.87 2.96
N LYS A 125 19.07 16.52 3.14
CA LYS A 125 20.26 16.29 2.31
C LYS A 125 20.76 14.86 2.46
N GLU A 126 20.86 14.36 3.69
CA GLU A 126 21.32 13.00 3.97
C GLU A 126 20.35 11.95 3.44
N CYS A 127 19.03 12.16 3.56
CA CYS A 127 18.02 11.29 2.94
C CYS A 127 18.21 11.20 1.42
N LEU A 128 18.45 12.33 0.75
CA LEU A 128 18.62 12.39 -0.70
C LEU A 128 20.01 11.91 -1.17
N GLN A 129 21.02 11.89 -0.30
CA GLN A 129 22.31 11.23 -0.55
C GLN A 129 22.24 9.71 -0.33
N TRP A 130 21.39 9.27 0.59
CA TRP A 130 21.16 7.85 0.90
C TRP A 130 20.33 7.16 -0.18
N LEU A 131 19.27 7.80 -0.66
CA LEU A 131 18.30 7.17 -1.57
C LEU A 131 18.92 6.59 -2.86
N PRO A 132 19.82 7.28 -3.60
CA PRO A 132 20.43 6.72 -4.81
C PRO A 132 21.31 5.49 -4.57
N LYS A 133 21.82 5.28 -3.34
CA LYS A 133 22.63 4.10 -3.00
C LYS A 133 21.80 2.82 -2.98
N LEU A 134 20.48 2.93 -2.82
CA LEU A 134 19.53 1.81 -2.83
C LEU A 134 19.06 1.42 -4.23
N GLN A 135 19.43 2.20 -5.25
CA GLN A 135 19.05 1.92 -6.62
C GLN A 135 20.03 0.93 -7.25
N ARG A 136 19.49 -0.17 -7.77
CA ARG A 136 20.26 -1.21 -8.47
C ARG A 136 20.54 -0.80 -9.92
N ALA A 137 21.46 -1.53 -10.56
CA ALA A 137 21.88 -1.26 -11.93
C ALA A 137 20.73 -1.39 -12.95
N ASP A 138 19.73 -2.22 -12.66
CA ASP A 138 18.53 -2.44 -13.47
C ASP A 138 17.45 -1.36 -13.28
N GLY A 139 17.63 -0.45 -12.32
CA GLY A 139 16.69 0.64 -12.00
C GLY A 139 15.80 0.36 -10.79
N SER A 140 15.72 -0.89 -10.32
CA SER A 140 14.94 -1.26 -9.14
C SER A 140 15.53 -0.73 -7.84
N PHE A 141 14.77 -0.76 -6.75
CA PHE A 141 15.22 -0.32 -5.42
C PHE A 141 15.22 -1.45 -4.40
N GLY A 142 16.18 -1.42 -3.49
CA GLY A 142 16.18 -2.24 -2.27
C GLY A 142 15.48 -1.57 -1.10
N GLU A 143 15.47 -2.27 0.03
CA GLU A 143 14.81 -1.83 1.26
C GLU A 143 15.75 -1.08 2.19
N ILE A 144 16.96 -1.62 2.35
CA ILE A 144 17.97 -1.19 3.32
C ILE A 144 19.37 -1.31 2.71
N LEU A 145 20.34 -0.63 3.33
CA LEU A 145 21.76 -0.86 3.08
C LEU A 145 22.32 -1.73 4.20
N GLY A 146 22.83 -2.89 3.82
CA GLY A 146 23.49 -3.86 4.68
C GLY A 146 24.97 -3.57 4.89
N VAL A 147 25.71 -4.61 5.27
CA VAL A 147 27.16 -4.52 5.50
C VAL A 147 27.85 -4.12 4.19
N ASN A 148 28.84 -3.23 4.29
CA ASN A 148 29.56 -2.67 3.13
C ASN A 148 28.68 -1.92 2.11
N GLU A 149 27.56 -1.35 2.56
CA GLU A 149 26.58 -0.66 1.69
C GLU A 149 25.95 -1.58 0.62
N GLU A 150 25.93 -2.89 0.85
CA GLU A 150 25.22 -3.82 -0.03
C GLU A 150 23.70 -3.58 0.03
N ILE A 151 23.04 -3.60 -1.12
CA ILE A 151 21.60 -3.37 -1.20
C ILE A 151 20.87 -4.67 -0.82
N GLU A 152 20.13 -4.65 0.30
CA GLU A 152 19.36 -5.79 0.79
C GLU A 152 17.84 -5.56 0.65
N GLY A 153 17.07 -6.64 0.81
CA GLY A 153 15.63 -6.66 0.60
C GLY A 153 15.22 -6.98 -0.84
N GLY A 154 13.93 -6.90 -1.11
CA GLY A 154 13.37 -7.22 -2.42
C GLY A 154 13.79 -6.24 -3.53
N ARG A 155 13.28 -6.47 -4.74
CA ARG A 155 13.55 -5.63 -5.93
C ARG A 155 12.29 -5.18 -6.63
N ASP A 156 11.17 -5.22 -5.94
CA ASP A 156 9.87 -5.04 -6.54
C ASP A 156 9.38 -3.59 -6.57
N LEU A 157 8.23 -3.40 -7.19
CA LEU A 157 7.64 -2.08 -7.45
C LEU A 157 7.24 -1.31 -6.18
N ARG A 158 7.07 -1.98 -5.02
CA ARG A 158 6.74 -1.29 -3.76
C ARG A 158 7.87 -0.36 -3.33
N PHE A 159 9.11 -0.83 -3.43
CA PHE A 159 10.29 -0.03 -3.07
C PHE A 159 10.53 1.08 -4.08
N CYS A 160 10.27 0.80 -5.36
CA CYS A 160 10.29 1.80 -6.42
C CYS A 160 9.29 2.95 -6.16
N CYS A 161 8.06 2.61 -5.77
CA CYS A 161 7.02 3.58 -5.44
C CYS A 161 7.38 4.42 -4.21
N CYS A 162 7.83 3.77 -3.12
CA CYS A 162 8.27 4.47 -1.92
C CYS A 162 9.48 5.38 -2.21
N ALA A 163 10.46 4.92 -2.99
CA ALA A 163 11.63 5.72 -3.38
C ALA A 163 11.22 6.94 -4.22
N ALA A 164 10.34 6.76 -5.20
CA ALA A 164 9.79 7.87 -5.99
C ALA A 164 9.01 8.85 -5.11
N GLY A 165 8.25 8.36 -4.13
CA GLY A 165 7.53 9.16 -3.14
C GLY A 165 8.46 9.95 -2.21
N ILE A 166 9.53 9.35 -1.70
CA ILE A 166 10.55 10.05 -0.90
C ILE A 166 11.21 11.15 -1.73
N ARG A 167 11.59 10.84 -2.97
CA ARG A 167 12.14 11.84 -3.89
C ARG A 167 11.13 12.96 -4.16
N TYR A 168 9.86 12.65 -4.37
CA TYR A 168 8.80 13.64 -4.53
C TYR A 168 8.72 14.55 -3.30
N LEU A 169 8.56 13.99 -2.10
CA LEU A 169 8.39 14.76 -0.87
C LEU A 169 9.60 15.62 -0.54
N LEU A 170 10.82 15.09 -0.71
CA LEU A 170 12.05 15.76 -0.26
C LEU A 170 12.79 16.51 -1.36
N ARG A 171 12.83 16.03 -2.61
CA ARG A 171 13.55 16.73 -3.68
C ARG A 171 12.69 17.85 -4.27
N GLY A 172 11.40 17.59 -4.46
CA GLY A 172 10.43 18.56 -4.96
C GLY A 172 10.68 19.04 -6.39
N LYS A 173 10.27 20.28 -6.67
CA LYS A 173 10.47 20.95 -7.97
C LYS A 173 11.76 21.77 -8.02
N HIS A 174 12.28 22.18 -6.86
CA HIS A 174 13.46 23.02 -6.74
C HIS A 174 14.51 22.34 -5.85
N ASP A 175 15.72 22.15 -6.39
CA ASP A 175 16.82 21.47 -5.71
C ASP A 175 18.10 22.32 -5.62
N ASP A 176 18.00 23.64 -5.85
CA ASP A 176 19.14 24.57 -5.85
C ASP A 176 19.94 24.53 -4.54
N ASP A 177 19.28 24.29 -3.40
CA ASP A 177 19.90 24.21 -2.09
C ASP A 177 20.65 22.89 -1.84
N LEU A 178 20.44 21.88 -2.69
CA LEU A 178 21.08 20.58 -2.55
C LEU A 178 22.52 20.55 -3.09
N GLY A 179 22.90 21.49 -3.97
CA GLY A 179 24.23 21.52 -4.60
C GLY A 179 24.53 20.21 -5.35
N ASP A 180 25.65 19.55 -5.04
CA ASP A 180 26.11 18.34 -5.74
C ASP A 180 25.43 17.01 -5.32
N VAL A 181 24.26 17.06 -4.66
CA VAL A 181 23.55 15.83 -4.27
C VAL A 181 22.99 15.14 -5.51
N LYS A 182 23.64 14.03 -5.88
CA LYS A 182 23.23 13.16 -6.97
C LYS A 182 21.78 12.69 -6.78
N ASP A 183 20.98 12.76 -7.83
CA ASP A 183 19.63 12.20 -7.87
C ASP A 183 19.63 10.71 -8.22
N ILE A 184 18.48 10.05 -8.06
CA ILE A 184 18.27 8.71 -8.59
C ILE A 184 18.31 8.74 -10.13
N ASP A 185 18.65 7.61 -10.74
CA ASP A 185 18.53 7.40 -12.18
C ASP A 185 17.05 7.17 -12.55
N VAL A 186 16.37 8.27 -12.88
CA VAL A 186 14.94 8.28 -13.19
C VAL A 186 14.62 7.48 -14.46
N GLU A 187 15.48 7.55 -15.47
CA GLU A 187 15.27 6.83 -16.74
C GLU A 187 15.35 5.31 -16.54
N LYS A 188 16.32 4.83 -15.74
CA LYS A 188 16.40 3.41 -15.37
C LYS A 188 15.22 2.96 -14.52
N LEU A 189 14.76 3.80 -13.59
CA LEU A 189 13.58 3.48 -12.78
C LEU A 189 12.34 3.30 -13.68
N ILE A 190 12.11 4.22 -14.63
CA ILE A 190 11.01 4.10 -15.61
C ILE A 190 11.17 2.83 -16.44
N SER A 191 12.39 2.56 -16.94
CA SER A 191 12.68 1.36 -17.74
C SER A 191 12.39 0.07 -16.97
N PHE A 192 12.75 0.01 -15.68
CA PHE A 192 12.44 -1.12 -14.81
C PHE A 192 10.93 -1.29 -14.65
N ILE A 193 10.21 -0.20 -14.35
CA ILE A 193 8.75 -0.22 -14.19
C ILE A 193 8.07 -0.74 -15.47
N GLU A 194 8.41 -0.21 -16.64
CA GLU A 194 7.83 -0.66 -17.91
C GLU A 194 8.15 -2.14 -18.20
N SER A 195 9.34 -2.61 -17.83
CA SER A 195 9.72 -4.03 -17.99
C SER A 195 8.90 -5.00 -17.12
N CYS A 196 8.25 -4.51 -16.06
CA CYS A 196 7.41 -5.31 -15.17
C CYS A 196 5.97 -5.47 -15.68
N GLN A 197 5.58 -4.85 -16.79
CA GLN A 197 4.25 -5.09 -17.36
C GLN A 197 4.15 -6.52 -17.90
N THR A 198 3.09 -7.21 -17.55
CA THR A 198 2.83 -8.60 -17.93
C THR A 198 2.02 -8.69 -19.22
N TYR A 199 1.94 -9.90 -19.78
CA TYR A 199 1.19 -10.17 -21.01
C TYR A 199 -0.32 -9.87 -20.89
N ASP A 200 -0.88 -9.98 -19.68
CA ASP A 200 -2.29 -9.72 -19.38
C ASP A 200 -2.56 -8.26 -19.00
N GLY A 201 -1.53 -7.41 -18.92
CA GLY A 201 -1.63 -5.95 -18.84
C GLY A 201 -1.32 -5.35 -17.46
N GLY A 202 -1.39 -6.14 -16.39
CA GLY A 202 -1.01 -5.70 -15.05
C GLY A 202 0.50 -5.65 -14.85
N MET A 203 0.92 -5.36 -13.61
CA MET A 203 2.34 -5.23 -13.26
C MET A 203 2.75 -6.31 -12.27
N ALA A 204 3.94 -6.87 -12.46
CA ALA A 204 4.49 -7.92 -11.63
C ALA A 204 5.69 -7.48 -10.80
N GLU A 205 6.18 -8.37 -9.94
CA GLU A 205 7.33 -8.12 -9.06
C GLU A 205 8.60 -7.79 -9.85
N ALA A 206 8.78 -8.52 -10.95
CA ALA A 206 9.88 -8.43 -11.88
C ALA A 206 9.37 -8.88 -13.27
N PRO A 207 10.15 -8.68 -14.35
CA PRO A 207 9.81 -9.19 -15.66
C PRO A 207 9.50 -10.70 -15.64
N PHE A 208 8.47 -11.11 -16.36
CA PHE A 208 7.99 -12.50 -16.48
C PHE A 208 7.36 -13.11 -15.21
N CYS A 209 7.07 -12.32 -14.18
CA CYS A 209 6.30 -12.76 -13.01
C CYS A 209 4.78 -12.53 -13.21
N GLU A 210 3.97 -13.02 -12.25
CA GLU A 210 2.51 -12.87 -12.24
C GLU A 210 2.10 -11.42 -11.92
N ALA A 211 1.10 -10.89 -12.64
CA ALA A 211 0.54 -9.57 -12.41
C ALA A 211 -0.16 -9.49 -11.04
N HIS A 212 0.02 -8.39 -10.31
CA HIS A 212 -0.57 -8.20 -8.98
C HIS A 212 -1.06 -6.77 -8.77
N ALA A 213 -2.25 -6.58 -8.18
CA ALA A 213 -2.90 -5.28 -8.13
C ALA A 213 -2.15 -4.29 -7.23
N GLY A 214 -1.59 -4.75 -6.11
CA GLY A 214 -0.73 -3.92 -5.26
C GLY A 214 0.54 -3.45 -5.98
N LEU A 215 1.15 -4.30 -6.82
CA LEU A 215 2.34 -3.93 -7.60
C LEU A 215 1.97 -3.00 -8.76
N THR A 216 0.80 -3.23 -9.35
CA THR A 216 0.20 -2.36 -10.37
C THR A 216 -0.05 -0.95 -9.84
N TYR A 217 -0.64 -0.83 -8.64
CA TYR A 217 -0.74 0.45 -7.95
C TYR A 217 0.63 1.10 -7.76
N CYS A 218 1.62 0.35 -7.29
CA CYS A 218 2.96 0.88 -7.03
C CYS A 218 3.65 1.37 -8.31
N ALA A 219 3.50 0.68 -9.44
CA ALA A 219 4.01 1.17 -10.74
C ALA A 219 3.37 2.50 -11.13
N VAL A 220 2.04 2.58 -11.11
CA VAL A 220 1.30 3.80 -11.48
C VAL A 220 1.62 4.93 -10.51
N GLY A 221 1.73 4.65 -9.21
CA GLY A 221 2.10 5.60 -8.16
C GLY A 221 3.51 6.15 -8.35
N ALA A 222 4.50 5.29 -8.59
CA ALA A 222 5.87 5.70 -8.89
C ALA A 222 5.92 6.65 -10.09
N LEU A 223 5.29 6.28 -11.21
CA LEU A 223 5.24 7.11 -12.41
C LEU A 223 4.47 8.43 -12.17
N SER A 224 3.44 8.41 -11.33
CA SER A 224 2.66 9.60 -10.96
C SER A 224 3.48 10.60 -10.13
N PHE A 225 4.30 10.12 -9.18
CA PHE A 225 5.25 10.97 -8.45
C PHE A 225 6.29 11.58 -9.38
N LEU A 226 6.88 10.77 -10.26
CA LEU A 226 7.91 11.21 -11.20
C LEU A 226 7.36 12.28 -12.16
N ARG A 227 6.16 12.08 -12.73
CA ARG A 227 5.50 13.03 -13.63
C ARG A 227 5.26 14.40 -12.99
N GLN A 228 5.06 14.48 -11.69
CA GLN A 228 4.81 15.74 -10.97
C GLN A 228 6.08 16.55 -10.70
N THR A 229 7.26 15.94 -10.81
CA THR A 229 8.55 16.58 -10.54
C THR A 229 9.38 16.85 -11.80
N SER A 230 8.99 16.30 -12.96
CA SER A 230 9.68 16.55 -14.22
C SER A 230 8.75 16.44 -15.43
N ASP A 231 8.76 17.47 -16.28
CA ASP A 231 7.97 17.54 -17.51
C ASP A 231 8.45 16.58 -18.60
N ALA A 232 9.72 16.13 -18.54
CA ALA A 232 10.29 15.18 -19.50
C ALA A 232 9.64 13.78 -19.40
N ILE A 233 8.99 13.48 -18.27
CA ILE A 233 8.43 12.15 -17.93
C ILE A 233 6.99 11.99 -18.46
N ARG A 234 6.46 12.98 -19.19
CA ARG A 234 5.09 12.98 -19.72
C ARG A 234 4.83 11.94 -20.84
N ARG A 235 5.82 11.16 -21.27
CA ARG A 235 5.75 10.22 -22.41
C ARG A 235 6.09 8.77 -22.03
N VAL A 236 5.61 8.31 -20.88
CA VAL A 236 5.71 6.90 -20.48
C VAL A 236 4.52 6.13 -21.08
N ASN A 237 4.76 4.98 -21.69
CA ASN A 237 3.70 4.25 -22.41
C ASN A 237 2.55 3.87 -21.47
N LEU A 238 2.88 3.38 -20.27
CA LEU A 238 1.90 3.03 -19.22
C LEU A 238 0.97 4.18 -18.78
N LEU A 239 1.31 5.43 -19.06
CA LEU A 239 0.48 6.61 -18.74
C LEU A 239 -0.12 7.30 -19.98
N SER A 240 0.10 6.75 -21.17
CA SER A 240 -0.25 7.38 -22.45
C SER A 240 -1.48 6.69 -23.06
N PRO A 241 -2.67 7.34 -23.09
CA PRO A 241 -3.94 6.70 -23.46
C PRO A 241 -4.03 6.10 -24.86
N ASP A 242 -3.15 6.53 -25.76
CA ASP A 242 -3.05 6.09 -27.15
C ASP A 242 -2.18 4.83 -27.34
N THR A 243 -1.57 4.32 -26.27
CA THR A 243 -0.68 3.16 -26.32
C THR A 243 -1.40 1.85 -26.00
N ARG A 244 -0.82 0.74 -26.46
CA ARG A 244 -1.33 -0.60 -26.16
C ARG A 244 -1.15 -0.93 -24.68
N GLU A 245 -0.03 -0.52 -24.11
CA GLU A 245 0.40 -0.74 -22.73
C GLU A 245 -0.61 -0.13 -21.76
N PHE A 246 -1.04 1.11 -22.00
CA PHE A 246 -2.08 1.76 -21.21
C PHE A 246 -3.44 1.05 -21.37
N ALA A 247 -3.83 0.69 -22.60
CA ALA A 247 -5.11 0.04 -22.84
C ALA A 247 -5.20 -1.35 -22.14
N SER A 248 -4.14 -2.16 -22.21
CA SER A 248 -4.08 -3.45 -21.52
C SER A 248 -4.05 -3.29 -20.00
N LEU A 249 -3.34 -2.27 -19.48
CA LEU A 249 -3.34 -1.95 -18.05
C LEU A 249 -4.74 -1.61 -17.54
N LEU A 250 -5.48 -0.76 -18.26
CA LEU A 250 -6.86 -0.44 -17.90
C LEU A 250 -7.77 -1.66 -17.93
N GLN A 251 -7.69 -2.46 -18.99
CA GLN A 251 -8.49 -3.69 -19.11
C GLN A 251 -8.21 -4.65 -17.94
N TRP A 252 -6.94 -4.81 -17.58
CA TRP A 252 -6.53 -5.65 -16.46
C TRP A 252 -7.07 -5.13 -15.12
N LEU A 253 -6.96 -3.82 -14.86
CA LEU A 253 -7.44 -3.19 -13.63
C LEU A 253 -8.95 -3.34 -13.44
N VAL A 254 -9.75 -3.06 -14.48
CA VAL A 254 -11.21 -3.19 -14.38
C VAL A 254 -11.67 -4.64 -14.23
N SER A 255 -10.90 -5.60 -14.76
CA SER A 255 -11.16 -7.04 -14.62
C SER A 255 -10.83 -7.62 -13.24
N ARG A 256 -10.36 -6.78 -12.29
CA ARG A 256 -10.15 -7.19 -10.89
C ARG A 256 -11.43 -7.13 -10.05
N GLN A 257 -12.45 -6.42 -10.50
CA GLN A 257 -13.72 -6.37 -9.79
C GLN A 257 -14.41 -7.73 -9.85
N THR A 258 -14.77 -8.28 -8.69
CA THR A 258 -15.23 -9.66 -8.56
C THR A 258 -16.31 -9.82 -7.51
N THR A 259 -17.21 -10.79 -7.76
CA THR A 259 -18.25 -11.26 -6.83
C THR A 259 -17.85 -12.57 -6.16
N GLU A 260 -16.57 -12.94 -6.17
CA GLU A 260 -16.09 -14.17 -5.53
C GLU A 260 -15.60 -13.86 -4.10
N LEU A 261 -16.08 -14.62 -3.11
CA LEU A 261 -15.66 -14.55 -1.71
C LEU A 261 -14.93 -15.82 -1.31
N GLU A 262 -14.25 -15.77 -0.17
CA GLU A 262 -13.85 -16.99 0.52
C GLU A 262 -15.11 -17.76 0.95
N GLU A 263 -15.17 -19.05 0.62
CA GLU A 263 -16.23 -19.93 1.12
C GLU A 263 -16.01 -20.09 2.63
N GLU A 264 -17.06 -19.90 3.44
CA GLU A 264 -17.00 -20.20 4.87
C GLU A 264 -16.78 -21.73 4.99
N GLU A 265 -15.61 -22.16 5.47
CA GLU A 265 -15.46 -23.53 5.95
C GLU A 265 -16.51 -23.70 7.05
N GLU A 266 -17.55 -24.49 6.79
CA GLU A 266 -18.49 -24.90 7.84
C GLU A 266 -17.63 -25.50 8.95
N GLU A 267 -17.63 -24.89 10.14
CA GLU A 267 -17.01 -25.49 11.32
C GLU A 267 -17.70 -26.85 11.48
N GLU A 268 -17.03 -27.92 11.04
CA GLU A 268 -17.43 -29.28 11.40
C GLU A 268 -17.44 -29.29 12.92
N ASP A 269 -18.65 -29.30 13.50
CA ASP A 269 -18.92 -29.51 14.91
C ASP A 269 -18.20 -30.80 15.33
N ASP A 270 -16.94 -30.67 15.74
CA ASP A 270 -16.11 -31.75 16.25
C ASP A 270 -16.54 -32.04 17.70
N ASN A 271 -17.82 -32.36 17.85
CA ASN A 271 -18.46 -32.92 19.04
C ASN A 271 -18.21 -34.44 19.07
N ASN A 272 -16.95 -34.85 18.98
CA ASN A 272 -16.55 -36.20 19.33
C ASN A 272 -15.76 -36.18 20.64
N ASN A 273 -16.42 -36.75 21.64
CA ASN A 273 -15.93 -37.02 22.99
C ASN A 273 -14.44 -37.41 23.00
N LYS A 274 -13.65 -36.63 23.75
CA LYS A 274 -12.36 -37.06 24.27
C LYS A 274 -12.60 -38.14 25.32
N ASP A 275 -12.61 -39.40 24.90
CA ASP A 275 -12.32 -40.51 25.79
C ASP A 275 -10.82 -40.82 25.71
N GLU A 276 -10.19 -40.68 26.86
CA GLU A 276 -8.83 -41.06 27.15
C GLU A 276 -8.68 -42.58 27.00
N ASP A 277 -7.69 -43.05 26.23
CA ASP A 277 -6.94 -44.23 26.66
C ASP A 277 -5.53 -44.24 26.05
N LYS A 278 -4.56 -44.29 26.95
CA LYS A 278 -3.15 -44.61 26.66
C LYS A 278 -3.04 -46.12 26.57
N ASP A 279 -2.35 -46.65 25.55
CA ASP A 279 -1.30 -47.64 25.82
C ASP A 279 -0.38 -47.94 24.63
N ASN A 280 0.87 -48.22 24.98
CA ASN A 280 2.01 -48.49 24.13
C ASN A 280 1.91 -49.84 23.38
N ALA A 281 2.27 -49.87 22.09
CA ALA A 281 2.92 -51.04 21.48
C ALA A 281 3.79 -50.66 20.26
N LYS A 282 4.86 -51.43 20.09
CA LYS A 282 6.08 -51.24 19.29
C LYS A 282 5.93 -51.50 17.77
N PRO A 283 6.97 -51.20 16.95
CA PRO A 283 6.90 -51.13 15.49
C PRO A 283 7.10 -52.49 14.80
N ASP A 284 6.90 -52.46 13.48
CA ASP A 284 7.17 -53.46 12.44
C ASP A 284 6.06 -54.49 12.14
N SER A 285 5.26 -54.16 11.11
CA SER A 285 5.03 -55.11 10.01
C SER A 285 4.68 -54.35 8.73
N VAL A 286 5.49 -54.55 7.70
CA VAL A 286 5.22 -54.12 6.32
C VAL A 286 4.00 -54.91 5.85
N GLN A 287 2.83 -54.27 5.85
CA GLN A 287 1.66 -54.81 5.18
C GLN A 287 1.74 -54.43 3.70
N HIS A 288 1.78 -55.47 2.87
CA HIS A 288 1.61 -55.38 1.43
C HIS A 288 0.34 -54.61 1.09
N VAL A 289 0.49 -53.41 0.50
CA VAL A 289 -0.61 -52.70 -0.17
C VAL A 289 -0.76 -53.33 -1.55
N GLU A 290 -1.41 -54.48 -1.61
CA GLU A 290 -2.08 -54.95 -2.82
C GLU A 290 -3.56 -54.59 -2.69
N ASP A 291 -3.88 -53.33 -2.94
CA ASP A 291 -5.20 -52.92 -3.40
C ASP A 291 -5.00 -51.85 -4.46
N GLY A 292 -5.33 -52.22 -5.70
CA GLY A 292 -5.19 -51.34 -6.86
C GLY A 292 -6.14 -50.16 -6.75
N VAL A 293 -5.66 -49.05 -6.18
CA VAL A 293 -6.29 -47.74 -6.37
C VAL A 293 -6.05 -47.37 -7.82
N ARG A 294 -7.02 -47.74 -8.67
CA ARG A 294 -7.05 -47.30 -10.07
C ARG A 294 -7.08 -45.78 -10.04
N ALA A 295 -6.04 -45.15 -10.59
CA ALA A 295 -6.03 -43.70 -10.75
C ALA A 295 -7.36 -43.27 -11.41
N PRO A 296 -8.06 -42.24 -10.88
CA PRO A 296 -9.34 -41.83 -11.40
C PRO A 296 -9.21 -41.56 -12.90
N SER A 297 -10.18 -42.03 -13.68
CA SER A 297 -10.17 -41.76 -15.12
C SER A 297 -10.32 -40.25 -15.34
N LEU A 298 -9.87 -39.77 -16.51
CA LEU A 298 -10.04 -38.35 -16.86
C LEU A 298 -11.51 -37.89 -16.71
N ASN A 299 -12.46 -38.77 -17.02
CA ASN A 299 -13.88 -38.48 -16.83
C ASN A 299 -14.27 -38.41 -15.36
N ASP A 300 -13.71 -39.24 -14.49
CA ASP A 300 -13.96 -39.17 -13.05
C ASP A 300 -13.41 -37.87 -12.48
N VAL A 301 -12.24 -37.42 -12.95
CA VAL A 301 -11.67 -36.11 -12.59
C VAL A 301 -12.54 -34.97 -13.10
N ILE A 302 -13.02 -35.03 -14.35
CA ILE A 302 -13.91 -34.01 -14.93
C ILE A 302 -15.25 -33.94 -14.18
N HIS A 303 -15.83 -35.09 -13.84
CA HIS A 303 -17.08 -35.16 -13.09
C HIS A 303 -16.93 -34.73 -11.63
N ALA A 304 -15.72 -34.81 -11.08
CA ALA A 304 -15.39 -34.30 -9.75
C ALA A 304 -15.06 -32.80 -9.74
N LEU A 305 -14.94 -32.15 -10.90
CA LEU A 305 -14.77 -30.70 -10.94
C LEU A 305 -16.06 -30.01 -10.44
N PRO A 306 -15.93 -28.95 -9.63
CA PRO A 306 -17.08 -28.19 -9.17
C PRO A 306 -17.82 -27.57 -10.37
N ASP A 307 -19.15 -27.58 -10.32
CA ASP A 307 -19.99 -27.00 -11.36
C ASP A 307 -19.94 -25.47 -11.27
N LEU A 308 -19.37 -24.82 -12.30
CA LEU A 308 -19.28 -23.37 -12.36
C LEU A 308 -20.63 -22.79 -12.79
N SER A 309 -21.51 -22.60 -11.83
CA SER A 309 -22.80 -21.95 -12.08
C SER A 309 -22.59 -20.45 -12.38
N PRO A 310 -23.29 -19.88 -13.38
CA PRO A 310 -23.23 -18.45 -13.63
C PRO A 310 -23.77 -17.67 -12.42
N PRO A 311 -23.26 -16.46 -12.16
CA PRO A 311 -23.74 -15.64 -11.05
C PRO A 311 -25.23 -15.33 -11.20
N THR A 312 -25.93 -15.33 -10.07
CA THR A 312 -27.36 -15.00 -9.97
C THR A 312 -27.54 -13.49 -9.81
N GLU A 313 -28.72 -12.95 -10.12
CA GLU A 313 -29.02 -11.53 -9.89
C GLU A 313 -28.81 -11.12 -8.41
N SER A 314 -29.06 -12.04 -7.48
CA SER A 314 -28.77 -11.84 -6.05
C SER A 314 -27.27 -11.81 -5.71
N SER A 315 -26.43 -12.56 -6.41
CA SER A 315 -24.97 -12.56 -6.18
C SER A 315 -24.28 -11.36 -6.81
N LEU A 316 -24.92 -10.68 -7.76
CA LEU A 316 -24.43 -9.44 -8.40
C LEU A 316 -24.74 -8.16 -7.61
N THR A 317 -25.11 -8.28 -6.33
CA THR A 317 -25.49 -7.12 -5.51
C THR A 317 -24.31 -6.38 -4.89
N TRP A 318 -23.13 -6.99 -4.85
CA TRP A 318 -21.89 -6.41 -4.33
C TRP A 318 -20.73 -6.91 -5.19
N ALA A 319 -19.62 -6.17 -5.21
CA ALA A 319 -18.42 -6.59 -5.91
C ALA A 319 -17.18 -5.97 -5.27
N GLY A 320 -16.34 -6.81 -4.67
CA GLY A 320 -15.02 -6.38 -4.18
C GLY A 320 -13.99 -6.43 -5.31
N PHE A 321 -12.71 -6.45 -4.94
CA PHE A 321 -11.62 -6.57 -5.89
C PHE A 321 -10.67 -7.68 -5.48
N ASN A 322 -10.14 -8.43 -6.45
CA ASN A 322 -9.06 -9.37 -6.23
C ASN A 322 -7.70 -8.78 -6.61
N GLY A 323 -6.64 -9.37 -6.07
CA GLY A 323 -5.28 -8.95 -6.38
C GLY A 323 -4.76 -9.49 -7.71
N ARG A 324 -5.33 -10.62 -8.15
CA ARG A 324 -4.88 -11.43 -9.28
C ARG A 324 -6.06 -12.17 -9.90
N SER A 325 -5.94 -12.54 -11.17
CA SER A 325 -6.94 -13.34 -11.89
C SER A 325 -7.26 -14.63 -11.12
N ASN A 326 -8.55 -14.98 -11.06
CA ASN A 326 -9.07 -16.18 -10.38
C ASN A 326 -8.78 -16.24 -8.86
N LYS A 327 -8.60 -15.09 -8.21
CA LYS A 327 -8.56 -14.99 -6.74
C LYS A 327 -9.84 -14.34 -6.20
N ILE A 328 -10.10 -14.57 -4.93
CA ILE A 328 -11.24 -14.01 -4.18
C ILE A 328 -11.07 -12.51 -3.92
N ALA A 329 -12.17 -11.84 -3.59
CA ALA A 329 -12.17 -10.45 -3.17
C ALA A 329 -11.45 -10.25 -1.83
N ASP A 330 -10.71 -9.15 -1.71
CA ASP A 330 -10.05 -8.71 -0.49
C ASP A 330 -10.15 -7.18 -0.39
N THR A 331 -10.48 -6.69 0.82
CA THR A 331 -10.69 -5.27 1.13
C THR A 331 -9.57 -4.37 0.61
N CYS A 332 -8.29 -4.78 0.71
CA CYS A 332 -7.20 -3.90 0.33
C CYS A 332 -7.16 -3.63 -1.17
N TYR A 333 -7.58 -4.58 -2.01
CA TYR A 333 -7.60 -4.38 -3.47
C TYR A 333 -8.71 -3.45 -3.92
N CYS A 334 -9.74 -3.23 -3.08
CA CYS A 334 -10.72 -2.19 -3.32
C CYS A 334 -10.04 -0.83 -3.37
N PHE A 335 -8.92 -0.63 -2.67
CA PHE A 335 -8.06 0.54 -2.86
C PHE A 335 -7.01 0.32 -3.95
N TRP A 336 -6.24 -0.78 -3.94
CA TRP A 336 -5.12 -0.91 -4.87
C TRP A 336 -5.55 -0.78 -6.35
N ALA A 337 -6.71 -1.34 -6.72
CA ALA A 337 -7.24 -1.19 -8.07
C ALA A 337 -7.84 0.22 -8.31
N THR A 338 -8.67 0.72 -7.40
CA THR A 338 -9.35 2.02 -7.59
C THR A 338 -8.39 3.21 -7.49
N GLY A 339 -7.39 3.15 -6.61
CA GLY A 339 -6.32 4.15 -6.50
C GLY A 339 -5.49 4.23 -7.78
N ALA A 340 -5.13 3.08 -8.38
CA ALA A 340 -4.49 3.06 -9.68
C ALA A 340 -5.37 3.68 -10.77
N LEU A 341 -6.65 3.30 -10.83
CA LEU A 341 -7.61 3.88 -11.78
C LEU A 341 -7.84 5.38 -11.54
N ALA A 342 -7.83 5.84 -10.30
CA ALA A 342 -7.97 7.25 -9.94
C ALA A 342 -6.76 8.07 -10.42
N MET A 343 -5.54 7.56 -10.24
CA MET A 343 -4.33 8.19 -10.79
C MET A 343 -4.34 8.26 -12.33
N LEU A 344 -5.00 7.31 -12.99
CA LEU A 344 -5.17 7.26 -14.45
C LEU A 344 -6.40 8.04 -14.96
N ASP A 345 -7.15 8.71 -14.06
CA ASP A 345 -8.41 9.41 -14.39
C ASP A 345 -9.45 8.49 -15.05
N ARG A 346 -9.57 7.26 -14.55
CA ARG A 346 -10.45 6.18 -15.07
C ARG A 346 -11.25 5.47 -13.98
N LEU A 347 -11.40 6.08 -12.82
CA LEU A 347 -12.16 5.51 -11.70
C LEU A 347 -13.64 5.23 -12.08
N SER A 348 -14.22 6.00 -12.99
CA SER A 348 -15.61 5.83 -13.44
C SER A 348 -15.89 4.54 -14.22
N LEU A 349 -14.86 3.74 -14.53
CA LEU A 349 -15.03 2.48 -15.25
C LEU A 349 -15.49 1.31 -14.38
N ILE A 350 -15.47 1.45 -13.04
CA ILE A 350 -15.86 0.38 -12.11
C ILE A 350 -17.31 0.50 -11.68
N ASP A 351 -17.88 -0.60 -11.18
CA ASP A 351 -19.12 -0.56 -10.42
C ASP A 351 -18.85 -0.03 -9.00
N ALA A 352 -18.97 1.29 -8.83
CA ALA A 352 -18.79 1.95 -7.55
C ALA A 352 -19.83 1.52 -6.49
N SER A 353 -21.06 1.22 -6.92
CA SER A 353 -22.13 0.79 -6.01
C SER A 353 -21.86 -0.61 -5.46
N GLY A 354 -21.45 -1.54 -6.31
CA GLY A 354 -21.03 -2.88 -5.91
C GLY A 354 -19.84 -2.86 -4.95
N ASN A 355 -18.83 -2.03 -5.21
CA ASN A 355 -17.67 -1.86 -4.32
C ASN A 355 -18.06 -1.31 -2.94
N ARG A 356 -18.91 -0.27 -2.93
CA ARG A 356 -19.45 0.28 -1.67
C ARG A 356 -20.22 -0.78 -0.88
N LEU A 357 -21.06 -1.57 -1.54
CA LEU A 357 -21.84 -2.64 -0.90
C LEU A 357 -20.95 -3.73 -0.32
N TYR A 358 -19.90 -4.15 -1.04
CA TYR A 358 -18.91 -5.10 -0.53
C TYR A 358 -18.24 -4.57 0.75
N LEU A 359 -17.69 -3.34 0.72
CA LEU A 359 -17.01 -2.77 1.87
C LEU A 359 -17.96 -2.62 3.07
N LEU A 360 -19.15 -2.04 2.88
CA LEU A 360 -20.03 -1.69 4.00
C LEU A 360 -20.84 -2.87 4.56
N GLN A 361 -21.14 -3.89 3.75
CA GLN A 361 -21.96 -5.03 4.18
C GLN A 361 -21.16 -6.31 4.42
N LYS A 362 -20.01 -6.48 3.77
CA LYS A 362 -19.24 -7.74 3.84
C LYS A 362 -18.01 -7.64 4.74
N THR A 363 -17.29 -6.51 4.70
CA THR A 363 -15.99 -6.41 5.40
C THR A 363 -15.93 -5.36 6.50
N GLN A 364 -16.89 -4.41 6.56
CA GLN A 364 -17.03 -3.49 7.69
C GLN A 364 -17.39 -4.25 8.97
N HIS A 365 -16.54 -4.15 9.99
CA HIS A 365 -16.71 -4.91 11.23
C HIS A 365 -17.53 -4.17 12.29
N LEU A 366 -18.30 -4.89 13.12
CA LEU A 366 -19.19 -4.33 14.15
C LEU A 366 -18.47 -3.43 15.18
N ILE A 367 -17.20 -3.73 15.48
CA ILE A 367 -16.40 -2.95 16.42
C ILE A 367 -15.78 -1.68 15.79
N GLY A 368 -15.92 -1.52 14.47
CA GLY A 368 -15.15 -0.58 13.66
C GLY A 368 -13.95 -1.24 13.00
N GLY A 369 -13.43 -0.59 11.96
CA GLY A 369 -12.44 -1.15 11.06
C GLY A 369 -13.04 -2.06 9.99
N PHE A 370 -12.18 -2.54 9.10
CA PHE A 370 -12.50 -3.50 8.05
C PHE A 370 -11.59 -4.72 8.16
N GLY A 371 -12.16 -5.92 7.99
CA GLY A 371 -11.41 -7.16 7.83
C GLY A 371 -10.88 -7.32 6.40
N LYS A 372 -9.96 -8.26 6.22
CA LYS A 372 -9.43 -8.64 4.90
C LYS A 372 -10.52 -9.23 4.01
N GLY A 373 -11.14 -10.32 4.45
CA GLY A 373 -12.30 -10.96 3.84
C GLY A 373 -13.58 -10.84 4.68
N VAL A 374 -14.59 -11.60 4.30
CA VAL A 374 -15.88 -11.66 5.02
C VAL A 374 -15.70 -12.39 6.34
N GLY A 375 -16.25 -11.85 7.43
CA GLY A 375 -16.14 -12.47 8.76
C GLY A 375 -14.77 -12.31 9.43
N GLU A 376 -13.73 -11.87 8.72
CA GLU A 376 -12.40 -11.65 9.28
C GLU A 376 -12.35 -10.47 10.27
N LEU A 377 -11.47 -10.57 11.28
CA LEU A 377 -11.25 -9.51 12.25
C LEU A 377 -10.59 -8.28 11.59
N PRO A 378 -10.90 -7.06 12.06
CA PRO A 378 -10.37 -5.84 11.46
C PRO A 378 -8.91 -5.57 11.85
N ASP A 379 -8.07 -5.27 10.86
CA ASP A 379 -6.69 -4.82 11.03
C ASP A 379 -6.46 -3.43 10.42
N LEU A 380 -5.35 -2.79 10.79
CA LEU A 380 -5.03 -1.40 10.45
C LEU A 380 -4.86 -1.20 8.94
N LEU A 381 -4.32 -2.19 8.22
CA LEU A 381 -4.08 -2.09 6.79
C LEU A 381 -5.40 -2.14 6.03
N HIS A 382 -6.21 -3.18 6.24
CA HIS A 382 -7.49 -3.31 5.54
C HIS A 382 -8.47 -2.23 6.01
N SER A 383 -8.44 -1.86 7.29
CA SER A 383 -9.26 -0.75 7.81
C SER A 383 -8.93 0.56 7.12
N TYR A 384 -7.64 0.90 7.01
CA TYR A 384 -7.24 2.15 6.38
C TYR A 384 -7.54 2.14 4.87
N LEU A 385 -7.15 1.08 4.15
CA LEU A 385 -7.33 1.01 2.71
C LEU A 385 -8.81 0.92 2.30
N GLY A 386 -9.65 0.26 3.11
CA GLY A 386 -11.10 0.29 2.94
C GLY A 386 -11.67 1.72 3.05
N LEU A 387 -11.20 2.51 4.03
CA LEU A 387 -11.57 3.92 4.14
C LEU A 387 -11.09 4.74 2.94
N VAL A 388 -9.86 4.56 2.48
CA VAL A 388 -9.34 5.30 1.33
C VAL A 388 -10.13 4.97 0.06
N SER A 389 -10.48 3.70 -0.17
CA SER A 389 -11.35 3.30 -1.29
C SER A 389 -12.71 4.01 -1.26
N LEU A 390 -13.36 4.05 -0.08
CA LEU A 390 -14.62 4.79 0.11
C LEU A 390 -14.43 6.30 -0.10
N ALA A 391 -13.34 6.89 0.38
CA ALA A 391 -13.04 8.30 0.21
C ALA A 391 -12.83 8.69 -1.26
N LEU A 392 -12.16 7.85 -2.07
CA LEU A 392 -12.00 8.06 -3.51
C LEU A 392 -13.35 8.05 -4.25
N LEU A 393 -14.34 7.35 -3.70
CA LEU A 393 -15.72 7.28 -4.21
C LEU A 393 -16.67 8.30 -3.54
N ASN A 394 -16.13 9.25 -2.77
CA ASN A 394 -16.86 10.32 -2.10
C ASN A 394 -17.89 9.83 -1.07
N GLU A 395 -17.59 8.77 -0.31
CA GLU A 395 -18.46 8.29 0.76
C GLU A 395 -18.75 9.41 1.80
N PRO A 396 -20.03 9.68 2.10
CA PRO A 396 -20.39 10.69 3.09
C PRO A 396 -19.75 10.45 4.46
N GLY A 397 -19.17 11.51 5.02
CA GLY A 397 -18.53 11.47 6.34
C GLY A 397 -17.03 11.15 6.30
N LEU A 398 -16.44 10.92 5.13
CA LEU A 398 -14.99 10.89 4.96
C LEU A 398 -14.46 12.18 4.33
N GLU A 399 -13.24 12.52 4.69
CA GLU A 399 -12.46 13.54 4.00
C GLU A 399 -11.94 12.98 2.66
N SER A 400 -11.59 13.85 1.72
CA SER A 400 -11.01 13.42 0.44
C SER A 400 -9.61 12.81 0.63
N ALA A 401 -9.30 11.81 -0.19
CA ALA A 401 -7.99 11.17 -0.23
C ALA A 401 -7.27 11.46 -1.56
N ASP A 402 -5.94 11.61 -1.50
CA ASP A 402 -5.08 11.64 -2.67
C ASP A 402 -4.69 10.19 -3.06
N PRO A 403 -4.93 9.78 -4.32
CA PRO A 403 -4.68 8.40 -4.74
C PRO A 403 -3.20 8.08 -4.98
N THR A 404 -2.30 9.08 -5.06
CA THR A 404 -0.86 8.85 -5.25
C THR A 404 -0.14 8.66 -3.93
N LEU A 405 -0.43 9.50 -2.94
CA LEU A 405 0.08 9.40 -1.57
C LEU A 405 -0.67 8.36 -0.73
N CYS A 406 -1.86 7.91 -1.15
CA CYS A 406 -2.72 7.06 -0.30
C CYS A 406 -2.94 7.74 1.08
N ALA A 407 -3.21 9.04 1.07
CA ALA A 407 -3.29 9.88 2.27
C ALA A 407 -4.41 10.92 2.14
N PRO A 408 -4.91 11.53 3.23
CA PRO A 408 -5.87 12.64 3.15
C PRO A 408 -5.36 13.78 2.25
N SER A 409 -6.17 14.26 1.31
CA SER A 409 -5.73 15.21 0.25
C SER A 409 -5.13 16.51 0.78
N ARG A 410 -5.50 16.92 2.00
CA ARG A 410 -4.94 18.11 2.69
C ARG A 410 -3.42 18.05 2.87
N ILE A 411 -2.83 16.86 2.82
CA ILE A 411 -1.37 16.69 2.83
C ILE A 411 -0.71 17.44 1.67
N LEU A 412 -1.37 17.55 0.51
CA LEU A 412 -0.83 18.21 -0.67
C LEU A 412 -0.62 19.71 -0.45
N ASP A 413 -1.49 20.37 0.32
CA ASP A 413 -1.33 21.79 0.66
C ASP A 413 -0.08 22.00 1.52
N ARG A 414 0.20 21.04 2.41
CA ARG A 414 1.43 21.06 3.21
C ARG A 414 2.66 20.81 2.37
N VAL A 415 2.62 19.83 1.46
CA VAL A 415 3.71 19.58 0.49
C VAL A 415 4.00 20.86 -0.30
N LYS A 416 2.98 21.51 -0.87
CA LYS A 416 3.14 22.78 -1.62
C LYS A 416 3.66 23.94 -0.77
N SER A 417 3.48 23.90 0.54
CA SER A 417 3.98 24.93 1.45
C SER A 417 5.48 24.78 1.78
N LEU A 418 6.08 23.63 1.49
CA LEU A 418 7.50 23.35 1.73
C LEU A 418 8.38 24.24 0.84
N PRO A 419 9.53 24.75 1.33
CA PRO A 419 10.36 25.69 0.58
C PRO A 419 10.77 25.22 -0.84
N TRP A 420 11.04 23.93 -1.01
CA TRP A 420 11.46 23.31 -2.28
C TRP A 420 10.30 22.92 -3.22
N TRP A 421 9.07 23.23 -2.81
CA TRP A 421 7.84 23.00 -3.57
C TRP A 421 7.10 24.30 -3.92
N ARG A 422 7.40 25.41 -3.26
CA ARG A 422 6.77 26.71 -3.53
C ARG A 422 7.07 27.13 -4.96
N GLU A 423 6.03 27.41 -5.72
CA GLU A 423 6.19 28.04 -7.03
C GLU A 423 6.67 29.48 -6.83
N ASP A 424 7.73 29.87 -7.53
CA ASP A 424 8.23 31.24 -7.49
C ASP A 424 7.09 32.21 -7.83
N ALA A 425 6.82 33.17 -6.95
CA ALA A 425 5.82 34.23 -7.13
C ALA A 425 6.13 35.18 -8.33
N HIS A 426 7.12 34.85 -9.15
CA HIS A 426 7.63 35.66 -10.26
C HIS A 426 7.58 34.97 -11.63
N ALA A 427 6.89 33.83 -11.76
CA ALA A 427 6.50 33.31 -13.06
C ALA A 427 5.51 34.28 -13.72
N THR A 428 6.05 35.26 -14.44
CA THR A 428 5.28 36.24 -15.22
C THR A 428 4.39 35.46 -16.19
N PRO A 429 3.07 35.73 -16.27
CA PRO A 429 2.23 35.03 -17.23
C PRO A 429 2.74 35.34 -18.63
N VAL A 430 3.18 34.30 -19.34
CA VAL A 430 3.51 34.36 -20.76
C VAL A 430 2.28 34.95 -21.45
N ALA A 431 2.45 36.14 -22.01
CA ALA A 431 1.39 36.87 -22.67
C ALA A 431 0.74 35.98 -23.73
N VAL A 432 -0.53 35.62 -23.51
CA VAL A 432 -1.38 35.02 -24.52
C VAL A 432 -1.46 36.02 -25.67
N HIS A 433 -0.76 35.71 -26.75
CA HIS A 433 -0.90 36.45 -28.01
C HIS A 433 -2.34 36.27 -28.47
N GLN A 434 -3.15 37.31 -28.28
CA GLN A 434 -4.40 37.49 -28.99
C GLN A 434 -4.08 37.43 -30.49
N ARG A 435 -4.50 36.36 -31.16
CA ARG A 435 -4.68 36.38 -32.61
C ARG A 435 -5.96 37.16 -32.89
N GLU A 436 -5.79 38.42 -33.23
CA GLU A 436 -6.81 39.19 -33.94
C GLU A 436 -6.85 38.76 -35.43
N LYS A 437 -8.09 38.58 -35.89
CA LYS A 437 -8.60 38.46 -37.28
C LYS A 437 -8.50 37.11 -37.97
#